data_AF-A0A1Q5MPW5-F1
#
_entry.id   AF-A0A1Q5MPW5-F1
#
_cell.length_a   1.000
_cell.length_b   1.000
_cell.length_c   1.000
_cell.angle_alpha   90.00
_cell.angle_beta   90.00
_cell.angle_gamma   90.00
#
_symmetry.space_group_name_H-M   'P 1'
#
loop_
_entity.id
_entity.type
_entity.pdbx_description
1 polymer ?
#
loop_
_entity_poly.entity_id
_entity_poly.type
_entity_poly.pdbx_seq_one_letter_code
_entity_poly.pdbx_strand_id
1 'polypeptide(L)'
;MSPVASDWATKGAHIHIPLKKGKEHEVSITVDKDGNIQGAPIRLEDGWASDKSVQQAVDAVNNDPKLRADLLAKAKSAKEHMDTHNWGNSQNRSAEMQALIDKLENWP
;
A
#
# COMPACT_ATOMS: atom_id res chain seq x y z
N MET A 1 17.76 6.83 -4.57
CA MET A 1 16.30 6.68 -4.43
C MET A 1 16.02 5.51 -3.51
N SER A 2 14.99 5.58 -2.66
CA SER A 2 14.61 4.45 -1.81
C SER A 2 13.98 3.34 -2.68
N PRO A 3 14.40 2.06 -2.57
CA PRO A 3 13.76 0.95 -3.26
C PRO A 3 12.24 0.90 -3.07
N VAL A 4 11.76 1.32 -1.89
CA VAL A 4 10.33 1.34 -1.54
C VAL A 4 9.55 2.33 -2.40
N ALA A 5 10.11 3.52 -2.67
CA ALA A 5 9.42 4.52 -3.46
C ALA A 5 9.21 4.07 -4.91
N SER A 6 10.22 3.42 -5.50
CA SER A 6 10.14 2.85 -6.85
C SER A 6 9.16 1.68 -6.94
N ASP A 7 9.12 0.83 -5.91
CA ASP A 7 8.21 -0.32 -5.86
C ASP A 7 6.75 0.15 -5.73
N TRP A 8 6.50 1.14 -4.87
CA TRP A 8 5.16 1.73 -4.69
C TRP A 8 4.73 2.59 -5.88
N ALA A 9 5.67 3.20 -6.60
CA ALA A 9 5.39 3.82 -7.90
C ALA A 9 4.80 2.84 -8.90
N THR A 10 5.27 1.60 -8.86
CA THR A 10 4.94 0.56 -9.83
C THR A 10 3.69 -0.21 -9.42
N LYS A 11 3.61 -0.63 -8.16
CA LYS A 11 2.56 -1.52 -7.64
C LYS A 11 1.48 -0.82 -6.82
N GLY A 12 1.77 0.39 -6.33
CA GLY A 12 0.97 1.03 -5.28
C GLY A 12 1.42 0.71 -3.88
N ALA A 13 0.76 1.35 -2.91
CA ALA A 13 0.98 1.04 -1.50
C ALA A 13 0.54 -0.38 -1.21
N HIS A 14 1.37 -1.13 -0.50
CA HIS A 14 1.11 -2.52 -0.15
C HIS A 14 1.83 -2.90 1.14
N ILE A 15 1.35 -3.97 1.77
CA ILE A 15 1.94 -4.55 2.97
C ILE A 15 2.18 -6.04 2.80
N HIS A 16 3.26 -6.51 3.42
CA HIS A 16 3.61 -7.91 3.44
C HIS A 16 3.01 -8.59 4.66
N ILE A 17 2.32 -9.70 4.44
CA ILE A 17 1.70 -10.53 5.46
C ILE A 17 2.52 -11.82 5.60
N PRO A 18 3.28 -11.98 6.69
CA PRO A 18 4.06 -13.19 6.91
C PRO A 18 3.14 -14.39 7.12
N LEU A 19 3.45 -15.50 6.45
CA LEU A 19 2.73 -16.77 6.63
C LEU A 19 3.47 -17.69 7.60
N LYS A 20 2.71 -18.53 8.33
CA LYS A 20 3.30 -19.56 9.20
C LYS A 20 4.08 -20.62 8.43
N LYS A 21 3.75 -20.84 7.15
CA LYS A 21 4.42 -21.74 6.20
C LYS A 21 4.35 -21.12 4.81
N GLY A 22 5.44 -21.16 4.06
CA GLY A 22 5.54 -20.57 2.71
C GLY A 22 6.11 -19.16 2.70
N LYS A 23 6.19 -18.54 1.51
CA LYS A 23 6.55 -17.13 1.35
C LYS A 23 5.40 -16.23 1.85
N GLU A 24 5.71 -14.97 2.08
CA GLU A 24 4.72 -13.96 2.50
C GLU A 24 3.65 -13.72 1.42
N HIS A 25 2.51 -13.19 1.84
CA HIS A 25 1.51 -12.63 0.92
C HIS A 25 1.72 -11.11 0.80
N GLU A 26 1.43 -10.55 -0.37
CA GLU A 26 1.44 -9.10 -0.60
C GLU A 26 0.00 -8.61 -0.82
N VAL A 27 -0.40 -7.56 -0.11
CA VAL A 27 -1.75 -6.97 -0.18
C VAL A 27 -1.62 -5.49 -0.46
N SER A 28 -2.23 -5.00 -1.53
CA SER A 28 -2.33 -3.57 -1.81
C SER A 28 -3.27 -2.91 -0.82
N ILE A 29 -2.93 -1.70 -0.40
CA ILE A 29 -3.71 -0.87 0.52
C ILE A 29 -4.08 0.41 -0.22
N THR A 30 -5.38 0.61 -0.45
CA THR A 30 -5.92 1.79 -1.12
C THR A 30 -7.04 2.41 -0.29
N VAL A 31 -7.56 3.55 -0.75
CA VAL A 31 -8.76 4.18 -0.20
C VAL A 31 -9.90 4.01 -1.20
N ASP A 32 -11.03 3.50 -0.73
CA ASP A 32 -12.22 3.37 -1.56
C ASP A 32 -12.92 4.72 -1.79
N LYS A 33 -13.96 4.73 -2.63
CA LYS A 33 -14.74 5.92 -2.95
C LYS A 33 -15.45 6.56 -1.72
N ASP A 34 -15.60 5.80 -0.64
CA ASP A 34 -16.29 6.22 0.58
C ASP A 34 -15.27 6.66 1.66
N GLY A 35 -13.97 6.67 1.34
CA GLY A 35 -12.90 7.12 2.24
C GLY A 35 -12.42 6.05 3.22
N ASN A 36 -12.72 4.76 3.00
CA ASN A 36 -12.27 3.67 3.85
C ASN A 36 -11.02 2.99 3.30
N ILE A 37 -10.23 2.39 4.20
CA ILE A 37 -9.13 1.53 3.77
C ILE A 37 -9.69 0.26 3.14
N GLN A 38 -9.19 -0.06 1.96
CA GLN A 38 -9.47 -1.28 1.24
C GLN A 38 -8.18 -2.06 0.98
N GLY A 39 -8.28 -3.39 1.04
CA GLY A 39 -7.22 -4.30 0.66
C GLY A 39 -7.55 -5.02 -0.65
N ALA A 40 -6.55 -5.24 -1.51
CA ALA A 40 -6.66 -6.17 -2.64
C ALA A 40 -5.44 -7.09 -2.74
N PRO A 41 -5.62 -8.35 -3.14
CA PRO A 41 -4.51 -9.29 -3.20
C PRO A 41 -3.56 -8.94 -4.35
N ILE A 42 -2.26 -8.97 -4.09
CA ILE A 42 -1.23 -8.91 -5.13
C ILE A 42 -0.77 -10.34 -5.44
N ARG A 43 -0.61 -10.65 -6.73
CA ARG A 43 -0.10 -11.95 -7.18
C ARG A 43 1.42 -11.97 -7.10
N LEU A 44 1.95 -12.89 -6.29
CA LEU A 44 3.36 -13.23 -6.25
C LEU A 44 3.64 -14.50 -7.06
N GLU A 45 4.90 -14.92 -7.13
CA GLU A 45 5.31 -16.17 -7.79
C GLU A 45 4.54 -17.39 -7.25
N ASP A 46 4.33 -17.43 -5.93
CA ASP A 46 3.72 -18.55 -5.23
C ASP A 46 2.17 -18.49 -5.22
N GLY A 47 1.57 -17.44 -5.79
CA GLY A 47 0.12 -17.29 -5.93
C GLY A 47 -0.45 -15.95 -5.46
N TRP A 48 -1.78 -15.90 -5.32
CA TRP A 48 -2.51 -14.74 -4.80
C TRP A 48 -2.56 -14.75 -3.28
N ALA A 49 -2.52 -13.56 -2.66
CA ALA A 49 -2.89 -13.44 -1.26
C ALA A 49 -4.32 -13.94 -1.02
N SER A 50 -4.50 -14.75 0.03
CA SER A 50 -5.84 -15.23 0.42
C SER A 50 -6.71 -14.10 1.00
N ASP A 51 -8.03 -14.23 0.92
CA ASP A 51 -8.99 -13.28 1.53
C ASP A 51 -8.71 -13.04 3.01
N LYS A 52 -8.28 -14.08 3.73
CA LYS A 52 -7.88 -13.95 5.14
C LYS A 52 -6.69 -13.01 5.32
N SER A 53 -5.71 -13.07 4.43
CA SER A 53 -4.55 -12.18 4.47
C SER A 53 -4.93 -10.76 4.08
N VAL A 54 -5.85 -10.59 3.12
CA VAL A 54 -6.41 -9.28 2.78
C VAL A 54 -7.11 -8.67 3.98
N GLN A 55 -7.97 -9.43 4.68
CA GLN A 55 -8.61 -8.95 5.90
C GLN A 55 -7.60 -8.60 6.99
N GLN A 56 -6.60 -9.47 7.22
CA GLN A 56 -5.55 -9.21 8.20
C GLN A 56 -4.76 -7.93 7.89
N ALA A 57 -4.53 -7.65 6.60
CA ALA A 57 -3.87 -6.43 6.17
C ALA A 57 -4.70 -5.19 6.51
N VAL A 58 -5.98 -5.18 6.15
CA VAL A 58 -6.91 -4.09 6.48
C VAL A 58 -7.04 -3.90 7.99
N ASP A 59 -7.19 -4.99 8.74
CA ASP A 59 -7.27 -4.97 10.20
C ASP A 59 -5.99 -4.40 10.84
N ALA A 60 -4.82 -4.75 10.31
CA ALA A 60 -3.55 -4.22 10.80
C ALA A 60 -3.48 -2.70 10.60
N VAL A 61 -3.87 -2.19 9.43
CA VAL A 61 -3.91 -0.73 9.19
C VAL A 61 -4.89 -0.05 10.14
N ASN A 62 -6.05 -0.66 10.39
CA ASN A 62 -7.06 -0.12 11.30
C ASN A 62 -6.61 -0.09 12.76
N ASN A 63 -5.84 -1.08 13.21
CA ASN A 63 -5.53 -1.27 14.63
C ASN A 63 -4.11 -0.84 15.03
N ASP A 64 -3.17 -0.69 14.10
CA ASP A 64 -1.77 -0.36 14.40
C ASP A 64 -1.40 1.07 13.97
N PRO A 65 -1.30 2.03 14.91
CA PRO A 65 -0.90 3.40 14.59
C PRO A 65 0.54 3.52 14.09
N LYS A 66 1.45 2.59 14.45
CA LYS A 66 2.82 2.61 13.94
C LYS A 66 2.86 2.19 12.49
N LEU A 67 2.07 1.17 12.12
CA LEU A 67 1.89 0.78 10.72
C LEU A 67 1.32 1.93 9.90
N ARG A 68 0.31 2.65 10.42
CA ARG A 68 -0.23 3.85 9.75
C ARG A 68 0.82 4.92 9.54
N ALA A 69 1.65 5.20 10.54
CA ALA A 69 2.72 6.20 10.42
C ALA A 69 3.78 5.78 9.38
N ASP A 70 4.15 4.50 9.33
CA ASP A 70 5.07 3.96 8.33
C ASP A 70 4.48 4.02 6.91
N LEU A 71 3.21 3.60 6.75
CA LEU A 71 2.48 3.72 5.49
C LEU A 71 2.41 5.18 5.01
N LEU A 72 2.14 6.12 5.91
CA LEU A 72 2.07 7.55 5.61
C LEU A 72 3.42 8.08 5.11
N ALA A 73 4.51 7.74 5.81
CA ALA A 73 5.85 8.16 5.42
C ALA A 73 6.23 7.62 4.03
N LYS A 74 5.93 6.35 3.77
CA LYS A 74 6.19 5.70 2.47
C LYS A 74 5.32 6.27 1.35
N ALA A 75 4.03 6.51 1.61
CA ALA A 75 3.10 7.11 0.65
C ALA A 75 3.54 8.53 0.25
N LYS A 76 3.96 9.36 1.23
CA LYS A 76 4.51 10.70 0.97
C LYS A 76 5.75 10.66 0.09
N SER A 77 6.70 9.80 0.43
CA SER A 77 7.93 9.63 -0.36
C SER A 77 7.62 9.13 -1.78
N ALA A 78 6.76 8.12 -1.91
CA ALA A 78 6.36 7.59 -3.21
C ALA A 78 5.66 8.67 -4.06
N LYS A 79 4.73 9.44 -3.47
CA LYS A 79 4.04 10.54 -4.14
C LYS A 79 5.01 11.62 -4.63
N GLU A 80 5.90 12.12 -3.77
CA GLU A 80 6.89 13.15 -4.13
C GLU A 80 7.67 12.74 -5.38
N HIS A 81 8.07 11.48 -5.41
CA HIS A 81 8.78 10.97 -6.56
C HIS A 81 7.91 10.75 -7.80
N MET A 82 6.66 10.28 -7.66
CA MET A 82 5.71 10.17 -8.78
C MET A 82 5.36 11.54 -9.39
N ASP A 83 5.36 12.60 -8.59
CA ASP A 83 5.12 13.97 -9.05
C ASP A 83 6.33 14.56 -9.80
N THR A 84 7.54 14.17 -9.41
CA THR A 84 8.78 14.68 -10.02
C THR A 84 9.32 13.81 -11.15
N HIS A 85 9.00 12.51 -11.14
CA HIS A 85 9.52 11.50 -12.05
C HIS A 85 8.45 10.42 -12.32
N ASN A 86 8.08 10.22 -13.58
CA ASN A 86 7.12 9.16 -13.94
C ASN A 86 7.78 7.76 -14.08
N TRP A 87 9.11 7.67 -13.96
CA TRP A 87 9.91 6.42 -14.00
C TRP A 87 9.57 5.39 -15.10
N GLY A 88 9.02 5.84 -16.22
CA GLY A 88 8.55 4.94 -17.28
C GLY A 88 7.28 4.15 -16.92
N ASN A 89 6.63 4.45 -15.80
CA ASN A 89 5.34 3.87 -15.43
C ASN A 89 4.27 4.34 -16.42
N SER A 90 3.49 3.38 -16.91
CA SER A 90 2.36 3.64 -17.82
C SER A 90 1.21 4.40 -17.15
N GLN A 91 1.14 4.35 -15.82
CA GLN A 91 0.14 5.03 -14.99
C GLN A 91 0.82 5.75 -13.83
N ASN A 92 0.54 7.05 -13.69
CA ASN A 92 0.96 7.81 -12.53
C ASN A 92 -0.03 7.56 -11.37
N ARG A 93 0.45 6.92 -10.31
CA ARG A 93 -0.34 6.54 -9.12
C ARG A 93 -0.37 7.63 -8.04
N SER A 94 0.10 8.86 -8.35
CA SER A 94 0.18 9.97 -7.40
C SER A 94 -1.17 10.36 -6.77
N ALA A 95 -2.26 10.31 -7.55
CA ALA A 95 -3.61 10.57 -7.02
C ALA A 95 -4.07 9.49 -6.02
N GLU A 96 -3.72 8.22 -6.26
CA GLU A 96 -3.98 7.13 -5.31
C GLU A 96 -3.20 7.34 -4.02
N MET A 97 -1.92 7.74 -4.12
CA MET A 97 -1.11 8.06 -2.94
C MET A 97 -1.66 9.24 -2.18
N GLN A 98 -2.15 10.28 -2.86
CA GLN A 98 -2.76 11.44 -2.19
C GLN A 98 -3.99 11.01 -1.37
N ALA A 99 -4.90 10.20 -1.95
CA ALA A 99 -6.06 9.71 -1.23
C ALA A 99 -5.68 8.91 0.03
N LEU A 100 -4.64 8.05 -0.07
CA LEU A 100 -4.12 7.31 1.07
C LEU A 100 -3.49 8.23 2.13
N ILE A 101 -2.72 9.24 1.71
CA ILE A 101 -2.14 10.24 2.61
C ILE A 101 -3.26 10.98 3.36
N ASP A 102 -4.27 11.49 2.65
CA ASP A 102 -5.39 12.22 3.24
C ASP A 102 -6.12 11.39 4.29
N LYS A 103 -6.36 10.10 4.00
CA LYS A 103 -6.98 9.17 4.95
C LYS A 103 -6.11 8.95 6.20
N LEU A 104 -4.81 8.75 6.03
CA LEU A 104 -3.89 8.47 7.14
C LEU A 104 -3.62 9.69 8.01
N GLU A 105 -3.62 10.90 7.44
CA GLU A 105 -3.46 12.15 8.19
C GLU A 105 -4.72 12.53 8.98
N ASN A 106 -5.89 12.17 8.47
CA ASN A 106 -7.19 12.44 9.11
C ASN A 106 -7.80 11.17 9.72
N TRP A 107 -6.94 10.28 10.23
CA TRP A 107 -7.40 9.03 10.82
C TRP A 107 -8.24 9.30 12.08
N PRO A 108 -9.48 8.75 12.19
CA PRO A 108 -10.37 8.99 13.32
C PRO A 108 -9.92 8.30 14.62
#